data_AF-A0A7G1PC57-F1
#
_entry.id   AF-A0A7G1PC57-F1
#
_cell.length_a   1.000
_cell.length_b   1.000
_cell.length_c   1.000
_cell.angle_alpha   90.00
_cell.angle_beta   90.00
_cell.angle_gamma   90.00
#
_symmetry.space_group_name_H-M   'P 1'
#
loop_
_entity.id
_entity.type
_entity.pdbx_description
1 polymer ?
#
loop_
_entity_poly.entity_id
_entity_poly.type
_entity_poly.pdbx_seq_one_letter_code
_entity_poly.pdbx_strand_id
1 'polypeptide(L)'
;MADGARSIAGTDAHRVDVASLSDADWELMDAADAIIFGTPTYMGTASGAFHAFAEASSKRWMTRAWSDKLAAGFTNSGSMSGDKLHTLQYLSLLAAQHGMLWVSLNLLPGWNTTTSSAQDDNRLGFYLGAGAKEYVMQHQRRRAREPRRPESSRLAPGGAASRAPGSPPAVPIDARISHCGRRFPPPRLPLGSLSAPFRPRTPRSGRAATTPVTPAIASPWRPPRLPPSSPPPTCRRSARDGS
;
A
#
# COMPACT_ATOMS: atom_id res chain seq x y z
N MET A 1 3.20 -9.60 -11.23
CA MET A 1 1.86 -9.10 -11.57
C MET A 1 1.57 -9.18 -13.06
N ALA A 2 2.16 -8.34 -13.92
CA ALA A 2 1.83 -8.33 -15.35
C ALA A 2 1.94 -9.71 -16.04
N ASP A 3 3.00 -10.49 -15.73
CA ASP A 3 3.17 -11.82 -16.34
C ASP A 3 2.08 -12.81 -15.88
N GLY A 4 1.59 -12.65 -14.64
CA GLY A 4 0.46 -13.42 -14.13
C GLY A 4 -0.89 -13.00 -14.71
N ALA A 5 -1.04 -11.73 -15.13
CA ALA A 5 -2.23 -11.31 -15.86
C ALA A 5 -2.22 -11.87 -17.30
N ARG A 6 -1.07 -11.80 -17.98
CA ARG A 6 -0.89 -12.32 -19.34
C ARG A 6 -1.01 -13.84 -19.47
N SER A 7 -0.93 -14.59 -18.37
CA SER A 7 -1.18 -16.04 -18.40
C SER A 7 -2.65 -16.39 -18.60
N ILE A 8 -3.56 -15.42 -18.46
CA ILE A 8 -4.98 -15.58 -18.71
C ILE A 8 -5.29 -15.21 -20.17
N ALA A 9 -5.87 -16.15 -20.92
CA ALA A 9 -6.22 -15.95 -22.32
C ALA A 9 -7.12 -14.72 -22.52
N GLY A 10 -6.81 -13.92 -23.54
CA GLY A 10 -7.55 -12.69 -23.86
C GLY A 10 -7.19 -11.49 -22.97
N THR A 11 -6.21 -11.61 -22.07
CA THR A 11 -5.75 -10.49 -21.25
C THR A 11 -4.50 -9.85 -21.87
N ASP A 12 -4.61 -8.58 -22.24
CA ASP A 12 -3.45 -7.74 -22.53
C ASP A 12 -3.05 -6.96 -21.27
N ALA A 13 -1.76 -6.88 -20.99
CA ALA A 13 -1.26 -6.21 -19.80
C ALA A 13 -0.01 -5.42 -20.11
N HIS A 14 0.00 -4.16 -19.69
CA HIS A 14 1.10 -3.23 -19.89
C HIS A 14 1.72 -2.85 -18.54
N ARG A 15 3.04 -2.62 -18.54
CA ARG A 15 3.75 -2.10 -17.37
C ARG A 15 4.05 -0.64 -17.63
N VAL A 16 3.57 0.23 -16.75
CA VAL A 16 3.76 1.68 -16.83
C VAL A 16 4.60 2.11 -15.64
N ASP A 17 5.70 2.82 -15.88
CA ASP A 17 6.51 3.42 -14.82
C ASP A 17 5.97 4.82 -14.49
N VAL A 18 5.36 4.93 -13.31
CA VAL A 18 4.79 6.19 -12.82
C VAL A 18 5.83 7.30 -12.58
N ALA A 19 7.12 6.95 -12.48
CA ALA A 19 8.19 7.94 -12.38
C ALA A 19 8.56 8.59 -13.73
N SER A 20 8.12 8.01 -14.85
CA SER A 20 8.54 8.40 -16.20
C SER A 20 7.39 8.31 -17.23
N LEU A 21 6.23 8.88 -16.89
CA LEU A 21 5.02 8.82 -17.72
C LEU A 21 5.11 9.67 -18.98
N SER A 22 4.78 9.05 -20.12
CA SER A 22 4.50 9.72 -21.39
C SER A 22 3.00 9.98 -21.57
N ASP A 23 2.63 10.79 -22.58
CA ASP A 23 1.22 10.98 -22.95
C ASP A 23 0.56 9.67 -23.41
N ALA A 24 1.31 8.80 -24.09
CA ALA A 24 0.82 7.49 -24.51
C ALA A 24 0.51 6.57 -23.32
N ASP A 25 1.27 6.64 -22.22
CA ASP A 25 0.99 5.87 -21.01
C ASP A 25 -0.31 6.31 -20.35
N TRP A 26 -0.58 7.61 -20.40
CA TRP A 26 -1.83 8.17 -19.91
C TRP A 26 -3.02 7.73 -20.75
N GLU A 27 -2.92 7.80 -22.08
CA GLU A 27 -3.95 7.32 -23.01
C GLU A 27 -4.21 5.83 -22.83
N LEU A 28 -3.17 5.04 -22.61
CA LEU A 28 -3.26 3.62 -22.33
C LEU A 28 -4.05 3.34 -21.04
N MET A 29 -3.78 4.07 -19.96
CA MET A 29 -4.55 3.95 -18.71
C MET A 29 -5.99 4.42 -18.85
N ASP A 30 -6.22 5.49 -19.62
CA ASP A 30 -7.57 6.01 -19.90
C ASP A 30 -8.40 4.98 -20.69
N ALA A 31 -7.77 4.20 -21.58
CA ALA A 31 -8.42 3.13 -22.37
C ALA A 31 -8.56 1.78 -21.63
N ALA A 32 -7.79 1.53 -20.57
CA ALA A 32 -7.75 0.22 -19.91
C ALA A 32 -9.04 -0.16 -19.16
N ASP A 33 -9.42 -1.44 -19.14
CA ASP A 33 -10.55 -1.92 -18.33
C ASP A 33 -10.24 -1.96 -16.83
N ALA A 34 -8.95 -2.15 -16.51
CA ALA A 34 -8.47 -2.27 -15.14
C ALA A 34 -7.11 -1.57 -14.96
N ILE A 35 -6.90 -0.97 -13.78
CA ILE A 35 -5.61 -0.38 -13.40
C ILE A 35 -5.17 -1.01 -12.07
N ILE A 36 -4.01 -1.67 -12.08
CA ILE A 36 -3.43 -2.29 -10.88
C ILE A 36 -2.29 -1.39 -10.38
N PHE A 37 -2.50 -0.73 -9.26
CA PHE A 37 -1.53 0.18 -8.67
C PHE A 37 -0.41 -0.58 -7.94
N GLY A 38 0.84 -0.18 -8.19
CA GLY A 38 2.02 -0.77 -7.59
C GLY A 38 3.00 0.29 -7.08
N THR A 39 3.42 0.19 -5.83
CA THR A 39 4.39 1.14 -5.25
C THR A 39 5.10 0.55 -4.03
N PRO A 40 6.40 0.81 -3.81
CA PRO A 40 7.03 0.45 -2.54
C PRO A 40 6.48 1.29 -1.39
N THR A 41 6.40 0.70 -0.19
CA THR A 41 6.09 1.43 1.04
C THR A 41 7.36 2.08 1.58
N TYR A 42 7.38 3.40 1.60
CA TYR A 42 8.42 4.21 2.24
C TYR A 42 7.81 5.15 3.26
N MET A 43 8.42 5.19 4.45
CA MET A 43 8.01 6.07 5.56
C MET A 43 6.50 6.06 5.83
N GLY A 44 5.92 4.86 5.82
CA GLY A 44 4.51 4.63 6.14
C GLY A 44 3.53 4.75 4.98
N THR A 45 3.93 5.14 3.77
CA THR A 45 3.00 5.30 2.63
C THR A 45 3.64 4.95 1.28
N ALA A 46 2.92 5.16 0.19
CA ALA A 46 3.40 5.03 -1.18
C ALA A 46 4.65 5.88 -1.43
N SER A 47 5.46 5.48 -2.43
CA SER A 47 6.64 6.25 -2.84
C SER A 47 6.31 7.68 -3.29
N GLY A 48 7.29 8.58 -3.21
CA GLY A 48 7.11 9.97 -3.67
C GLY A 48 6.71 10.07 -5.14
N ALA A 49 7.27 9.22 -6.02
CA ALA A 49 6.88 9.16 -7.43
C ALA A 49 5.41 8.76 -7.61
N PHE A 50 4.91 7.83 -6.79
CA PHE A 50 3.52 7.43 -6.85
C PHE A 50 2.57 8.53 -6.33
N HIS A 51 2.95 9.26 -5.28
CA HIS A 51 2.17 10.44 -4.83
C HIS A 51 2.11 11.51 -5.93
N ALA A 52 3.23 11.78 -6.61
CA ALA A 52 3.25 12.72 -7.74
C ALA A 52 2.34 12.26 -8.90
N PHE A 53 2.33 10.96 -9.23
CA PHE A 53 1.39 10.38 -10.18
C PHE A 53 -0.07 10.54 -9.74
N ALA A 54 -0.38 10.27 -8.47
CA ALA A 54 -1.72 10.43 -7.93
C ALA A 54 -2.20 11.88 -8.02
N GLU A 55 -1.35 12.85 -7.71
CA GLU A 55 -1.62 14.28 -7.89
C GLU A 55 -1.86 14.63 -9.37
N ALA A 56 -1.01 14.13 -10.28
CA ALA A 56 -1.14 14.33 -11.72
C ALA A 56 -2.42 13.71 -12.31
N SER A 57 -2.97 12.67 -11.68
CA SER A 57 -4.24 12.06 -12.07
C SER A 57 -5.48 12.93 -11.80
N SER A 58 -5.34 14.06 -11.09
CA SER A 58 -6.44 14.97 -10.71
C SER A 58 -7.30 15.44 -11.90
N LYS A 59 -6.71 15.64 -13.08
CA LYS A 59 -7.48 15.99 -14.30
C LYS A 59 -8.47 14.88 -14.69
N ARG A 60 -8.06 13.62 -14.59
CA ARG A 60 -8.88 12.43 -14.88
C ARG A 60 -9.96 12.21 -13.83
N TRP A 61 -9.64 12.55 -12.58
CA TRP A 61 -10.62 12.58 -11.50
C TRP A 61 -11.75 13.57 -11.81
N MET A 62 -11.42 14.80 -12.24
CA MET A 62 -12.41 15.82 -12.60
C MET A 62 -13.31 15.37 -13.77
N THR A 63 -12.74 14.73 -14.79
CA THR A 63 -13.50 14.25 -15.95
C THR A 63 -14.12 12.87 -15.75
N ARG A 64 -13.92 12.24 -14.58
CA ARG A 64 -14.38 10.88 -14.26
C ARG A 64 -13.88 9.82 -15.26
N ALA A 65 -12.71 10.04 -15.85
CA ALA A 65 -12.17 9.18 -16.91
C ALA A 65 -11.93 7.73 -16.48
N TRP A 66 -11.71 7.50 -15.18
CA TRP A 66 -11.47 6.18 -14.61
C TRP A 66 -12.67 5.60 -13.85
N SER A 67 -13.84 6.22 -13.95
CA SER A 67 -15.06 5.67 -13.34
C SER A 67 -15.33 4.26 -13.87
N ASP A 68 -15.81 3.39 -13.00
CA ASP A 68 -16.27 2.02 -13.31
C ASP A 68 -15.18 1.03 -13.78
N LYS A 69 -13.92 1.48 -13.88
CA LYS A 69 -12.77 0.60 -14.09
C LYS A 69 -12.53 -0.27 -12.86
N LEU A 70 -11.96 -1.46 -13.05
CA LEU A 70 -11.49 -2.28 -11.94
C LEU A 70 -10.14 -1.75 -11.42
N ALA A 71 -9.96 -1.74 -10.10
CA ALA A 71 -8.72 -1.38 -9.45
C ALA A 71 -8.23 -2.51 -8.54
N ALA A 72 -6.92 -2.67 -8.43
CA ALA A 72 -6.28 -3.50 -7.41
C ALA A 72 -4.95 -2.88 -7.00
N GLY A 73 -4.31 -3.43 -5.96
CA GLY A 73 -3.07 -2.88 -5.43
C GLY A 73 -2.07 -3.92 -4.98
N PHE A 74 -0.78 -3.58 -5.13
CA PHE A 74 0.30 -4.29 -4.48
C PHE A 74 1.40 -3.35 -3.99
N THR A 75 2.13 -3.80 -2.98
CA THR A 75 3.24 -3.03 -2.42
C THR A 75 4.32 -3.94 -1.86
N ASN A 76 5.53 -3.40 -1.68
CA ASN A 76 6.66 -4.09 -1.08
C ASN A 76 7.38 -3.18 -0.07
N SER A 77 8.13 -3.78 0.86
CA SER A 77 9.09 -3.05 1.69
C SER A 77 10.17 -3.99 2.25
N GLY A 78 11.21 -3.43 2.86
CA GLY A 78 12.29 -4.20 3.47
C GLY A 78 11.87 -5.00 4.72
N SER A 79 10.81 -4.54 5.38
CA SER A 79 10.27 -5.17 6.59
C SER A 79 9.17 -6.18 6.24
N MET A 80 8.96 -7.17 7.13
CA MET A 80 7.92 -8.18 6.90
C MET A 80 6.54 -7.53 6.73
N SER A 81 6.05 -6.76 7.72
CA SER A 81 4.82 -5.95 7.56
C SER A 81 5.16 -4.56 7.03
N GLY A 82 5.95 -3.78 7.78
CA GLY A 82 6.55 -2.52 7.29
C GLY A 82 5.54 -1.52 6.72
N ASP A 83 4.39 -1.36 7.38
CA ASP A 83 3.30 -0.42 7.06
C ASP A 83 2.64 -0.58 5.68
N LYS A 84 2.82 -1.75 5.06
CA LYS A 84 2.22 -2.07 3.75
C LYS A 84 0.70 -1.93 3.75
N LEU A 85 0.03 -2.25 4.86
CA LEU A 85 -1.43 -2.08 4.96
C LEU A 85 -1.84 -0.62 4.75
N HIS A 86 -1.10 0.33 5.31
CA HIS A 86 -1.43 1.75 5.16
C HIS A 86 -1.24 2.22 3.71
N THR A 87 -0.20 1.72 3.02
CA THR A 87 -0.02 1.95 1.58
C THR A 87 -1.17 1.36 0.76
N LEU A 88 -1.60 0.13 1.05
CA LEU A 88 -2.75 -0.49 0.36
C LEU A 88 -4.05 0.28 0.60
N GLN A 89 -4.27 0.80 1.81
CA GLN A 89 -5.40 1.68 2.12
C GLN A 89 -5.37 2.94 1.26
N TYR A 90 -4.23 3.61 1.17
CA TYR A 90 -4.05 4.78 0.30
C TYR A 90 -4.37 4.47 -1.18
N LEU A 91 -3.86 3.35 -1.72
CA LEU A 91 -4.18 2.93 -3.09
C LEU A 91 -5.68 2.68 -3.29
N SER A 92 -6.33 2.03 -2.33
CA SER A 92 -7.78 1.77 -2.40
C SER A 92 -8.61 3.06 -2.33
N LEU A 93 -8.17 4.04 -1.54
CA LEU A 93 -8.80 5.36 -1.46
C LEU A 93 -8.61 6.15 -2.76
N LEU A 94 -7.44 6.10 -3.40
CA LEU A 94 -7.22 6.71 -4.70
C LEU A 94 -8.15 6.11 -5.76
N ALA A 95 -8.26 4.77 -5.81
CA ALA A 95 -9.21 4.07 -6.68
C ALA A 95 -10.65 4.54 -6.44
N ALA A 96 -11.07 4.62 -5.17
CA ALA A 96 -12.40 5.08 -4.81
C ALA A 96 -12.66 6.55 -5.22
N GLN A 97 -11.68 7.45 -5.06
CA GLN A 97 -11.80 8.84 -5.53
C GLN A 97 -12.06 8.90 -7.04
N HIS A 98 -11.38 8.04 -7.81
CA HIS A 98 -11.58 7.90 -9.26
C HIS A 98 -12.87 7.19 -9.66
N GLY A 99 -13.65 6.65 -8.71
CA GLY A 99 -14.87 5.90 -8.99
C GLY A 99 -14.64 4.48 -9.48
N MET A 100 -13.47 3.92 -9.22
CA MET A 100 -13.11 2.56 -9.60
C MET A 100 -13.65 1.54 -8.59
N LEU A 101 -13.82 0.29 -9.02
CA LEU A 101 -14.21 -0.82 -8.16
C LEU A 101 -12.97 -1.59 -7.69
N TRP A 102 -12.74 -1.61 -6.38
CA TRP A 102 -11.57 -2.27 -5.79
C TRP A 102 -11.73 -3.79 -5.69
N VAL A 103 -10.78 -4.52 -6.26
CA VAL A 103 -10.63 -5.97 -6.20
C VAL A 103 -9.62 -6.32 -5.11
N SER A 104 -10.07 -7.08 -4.11
CA SER A 104 -9.25 -7.52 -2.97
C SER A 104 -8.33 -8.70 -3.34
N LEU A 105 -7.40 -9.05 -2.45
CA LEU A 105 -6.43 -10.13 -2.71
C LEU A 105 -7.09 -11.51 -2.85
N ASN A 106 -8.23 -11.72 -2.21
CA ASN A 106 -8.96 -13.00 -2.18
C ASN A 106 -8.10 -14.21 -1.76
N LEU A 107 -7.27 -14.04 -0.72
CA LEU A 107 -6.43 -15.11 -0.18
C LEU A 107 -6.48 -15.12 1.35
N LEU A 108 -6.69 -16.30 1.93
CA LEU A 108 -6.65 -16.50 3.38
C LEU A 108 -5.24 -16.25 3.94
N PRO A 109 -5.10 -15.91 5.23
CA PRO A 109 -3.80 -15.73 5.87
C PRO A 109 -3.09 -17.08 5.93
N GLY A 110 -1.86 -17.16 5.42
CA GLY A 110 -1.09 -18.40 5.41
C GLY A 110 -0.50 -18.74 6.78
N TRP A 111 0.34 -17.86 7.32
CA TRP A 111 1.14 -18.09 8.53
C TRP A 111 0.38 -17.77 9.82
N ASN A 112 -0.79 -18.41 10.01
CA ASN A 112 -1.67 -18.19 11.17
C ASN A 112 -2.05 -19.46 11.93
N THR A 113 -1.48 -20.63 11.59
CA THR A 113 -1.69 -21.89 12.31
C THR A 113 -0.38 -22.49 12.80
N THR A 114 -0.46 -23.48 13.70
CA THR A 114 0.71 -24.20 14.23
C THR A 114 1.43 -25.06 13.20
N THR A 115 0.80 -25.36 12.06
CA THR A 115 1.38 -26.14 10.96
C THR A 115 1.81 -25.29 9.77
N SER A 116 1.53 -23.98 9.80
CA SER A 116 1.85 -23.02 8.73
C SER A 116 3.29 -22.52 8.78
N SER A 117 3.78 -21.91 7.70
CA SER A 117 5.15 -21.45 7.55
C SER A 117 5.29 -19.99 7.11
N ALA A 118 6.47 -19.42 7.28
CA ALA A 118 6.80 -18.07 6.80
C ALA A 118 6.90 -17.99 5.26
N GLN A 119 6.79 -19.11 4.56
CA GLN A 119 6.84 -19.27 3.12
C GLN A 119 5.44 -19.32 2.52
N ASP A 120 4.39 -19.45 3.35
CA ASP A 120 3.02 -19.49 2.89
C ASP A 120 2.62 -18.16 2.26
N ASP A 121 1.79 -18.22 1.22
CA ASP A 121 1.24 -17.02 0.62
C ASP A 121 0.38 -16.26 1.63
N ASN A 122 0.31 -14.95 1.46
CA ASN A 122 -0.36 -14.05 2.38
C ASN A 122 -0.01 -14.31 3.87
N ARG A 123 1.26 -14.61 4.17
CA ARG A 123 1.73 -14.88 5.54
C ARG A 123 1.43 -13.81 6.59
N LEU A 124 1.05 -12.59 6.17
CA LEU A 124 0.70 -11.50 7.07
C LEU A 124 -0.78 -11.11 7.03
N GLY A 125 -1.61 -11.86 6.30
CA GLY A 125 -3.06 -11.63 6.26
C GLY A 125 -3.45 -10.27 5.64
N PHE A 126 -2.74 -9.81 4.61
CA PHE A 126 -3.20 -8.69 3.79
C PHE A 126 -4.40 -9.12 2.96
N TYR A 127 -5.55 -8.48 3.16
CA TYR A 127 -6.75 -8.73 2.35
C TYR A 127 -6.98 -7.64 1.30
N LEU A 128 -6.55 -6.41 1.55
CA LEU A 128 -6.76 -5.29 0.62
C LEU A 128 -5.99 -5.45 -0.69
N GLY A 129 -4.82 -6.09 -0.67
CA GLY A 129 -3.99 -6.29 -1.86
C GLY A 129 -2.71 -7.04 -1.51
N ALA A 130 -1.85 -7.27 -2.50
CA ALA A 130 -0.65 -8.08 -2.30
C ALA A 130 0.47 -7.31 -1.59
N GLY A 131 1.07 -7.90 -0.57
CA GLY A 131 2.21 -7.33 0.15
C GLY A 131 3.44 -8.23 0.07
N ALA A 132 4.57 -7.70 -0.38
CA ALA A 132 5.84 -8.44 -0.48
C ALA A 132 6.91 -7.89 0.48
N LYS A 133 7.86 -8.75 0.86
CA LYS A 133 9.07 -8.36 1.59
C LYS A 133 10.26 -8.51 0.65
N GLU A 134 11.08 -7.47 0.56
CA GLU A 134 12.36 -7.52 -0.14
C GLU A 134 13.53 -7.46 0.85
N TYR A 135 14.70 -7.97 0.45
CA TYR A 135 15.89 -7.85 1.27
C TYR A 135 16.59 -6.52 0.97
N VAL A 136 16.75 -5.71 2.00
CA VAL A 136 17.60 -4.52 1.91
C VAL A 136 19.06 -4.98 1.90
N MET A 137 19.77 -4.71 0.81
CA MET A 137 21.18 -5.04 0.68
C MET A 137 22.00 -4.27 1.73
N GLN A 138 22.50 -4.97 2.73
CA GLN A 138 23.43 -4.41 3.69
C GLN A 138 24.80 -4.33 3.04
N HIS A 139 25.24 -3.11 2.70
CA HIS A 139 26.65 -2.89 2.43
C HIS A 139 27.39 -3.15 3.74
N GLN A 140 28.12 -4.26 3.81
CA GLN A 140 29.05 -4.50 4.90
C GLN A 140 30.08 -3.38 4.84
N ARG A 141 29.91 -2.35 5.67
CA ARG A 141 31.02 -1.47 6.02
C ARG A 141 32.05 -2.42 6.62
N ARG A 142 33.13 -2.71 5.87
CA ARG A 142 34.31 -3.37 6.43
C ARG A 142 34.59 -2.62 7.72
N ARG A 143 34.38 -3.28 8.87
CA ARG A 143 34.75 -2.68 10.15
C ARG A 143 36.21 -2.31 9.97
N ALA A 144 36.51 -1.01 9.99
CA ALA A 144 37.89 -0.56 9.97
C ALA A 144 38.58 -1.37 11.07
N ARG A 145 39.59 -2.15 10.68
CA ARG A 145 40.30 -3.02 11.61
C ARG A 145 40.84 -2.11 12.70
N GLU A 146 40.32 -2.24 13.92
CA GLU A 146 40.79 -1.48 15.08
C GLU A 146 42.34 -1.52 15.05
N PRO A 147 43.03 -0.37 15.03
CA PRO A 147 44.48 -0.39 15.04
C PRO A 147 44.92 -1.14 16.31
N ARG A 148 45.74 -2.18 16.15
CA ARG A 148 46.30 -2.91 17.29
C ARG A 148 47.00 -1.89 18.18
N ARG A 149 46.56 -1.75 19.44
CA ARG A 149 47.29 -0.96 20.43
C ARG A 149 48.72 -1.53 20.54
N PRO A 150 49.76 -0.68 20.51
CA PRO A 150 51.10 -1.14 20.83
C PRO A 150 51.12 -1.56 22.29
N GLU A 151 51.66 -2.75 22.53
CA GLU A 151 51.86 -3.31 23.86
C GLU A 151 53.03 -2.56 24.52
N SER A 152 52.74 -1.67 25.46
CA SER A 152 53.79 -1.10 26.31
C SER A 152 53.32 -0.94 27.77
N SER A 153 54.06 -1.65 28.61
CA SER A 153 54.33 -1.48 30.05
C SER A 153 53.21 -1.70 31.06
N ARG A 154 53.42 -2.78 31.83
CA ARG A 154 52.88 -3.04 33.17
C ARG A 154 53.10 -1.84 34.11
N LEU A 155 52.05 -1.45 34.84
CA LEU A 155 52.15 -0.95 36.21
C LEU A 155 50.96 -1.47 37.03
N ALA A 156 51.23 -1.76 38.30
CA ALA A 156 50.47 -2.57 39.25
C ALA A 156 49.25 -1.81 39.88
N PRO A 157 48.43 -2.46 40.74
CA PRO A 157 46.99 -2.21 40.85
C PRO A 157 46.63 -1.05 41.79
N GLY A 158 45.54 -0.36 41.47
CA GLY A 158 44.92 0.59 42.39
C GLY A 158 43.56 1.08 41.90
N GLY A 159 42.56 0.99 42.78
CA GLY A 159 41.35 1.81 42.71
C GLY A 159 40.14 1.18 42.03
N ALA A 160 39.29 0.54 42.84
CA ALA A 160 37.91 0.28 42.47
C ALA A 160 37.17 1.60 42.22
N ALA A 161 36.52 1.72 41.06
CA ALA A 161 35.47 2.70 40.82
C ALA A 161 34.35 2.05 40.01
N SER A 162 33.25 1.77 40.70
CA SER A 162 31.96 1.41 40.13
C SER A 162 31.52 2.47 39.12
N ARG A 163 31.15 2.06 37.91
CA ARG A 163 30.40 2.89 36.97
C ARG A 163 29.27 2.06 36.36
N ALA A 164 28.05 2.54 36.60
CA ALA A 164 26.79 2.03 36.09
C ALA A 164 26.80 1.91 34.54
N PRO A 165 25.97 1.01 33.96
CA PRO A 165 25.82 0.92 32.52
C PRO A 165 25.27 2.24 31.97
N GLY A 166 26.08 2.94 31.17
CA GLY A 166 25.67 4.14 30.44
C GLY A 166 24.69 3.78 29.33
N SER A 167 23.58 4.50 29.29
CA SER A 167 22.64 4.52 28.17
C SER A 167 23.35 4.76 26.83
N PRO A 168 22.93 4.13 25.73
CA PRO A 168 23.46 4.43 24.41
C PRO A 168 23.25 5.92 24.07
N PRO A 169 24.19 6.56 23.35
CA PRO A 169 24.09 7.99 23.06
C PRO A 169 22.85 8.26 22.21
N ALA A 170 22.03 9.21 22.66
CA ALA A 170 21.04 9.85 21.81
C ALA A 170 21.76 10.47 20.61
N VAL A 171 21.43 10.01 19.41
CA VAL A 171 21.79 10.72 18.18
C VAL A 171 20.93 11.99 18.17
N PRO A 172 21.51 13.20 18.19
CA PRO A 172 20.71 14.42 18.14
C PRO A 172 20.08 14.52 16.75
N ILE A 173 18.75 14.44 16.70
CA ILE A 173 18.01 15.04 15.59
C ILE A 173 18.06 16.54 15.84
N ASP A 174 19.04 17.21 15.25
CA ASP A 174 19.06 18.68 15.19
C ASP A 174 18.01 19.11 14.15
N ALA A 175 16.74 19.09 14.54
CA ALA A 175 15.69 19.79 13.82
C ALA A 175 15.84 21.29 14.11
N ARG A 176 16.86 21.92 13.52
CA ARG A 176 16.92 23.39 13.44
C ARG A 176 15.80 23.87 12.52
N ILE A 177 14.67 24.20 13.13
CA ILE A 177 13.70 25.13 12.55
C ILE A 177 14.39 26.50 12.50
N SER A 178 14.98 26.84 11.34
CA SER A 178 15.39 28.21 11.06
C SER A 178 14.15 29.09 10.99
N HIS A 179 13.93 29.89 12.03
CA HIS A 179 13.04 31.05 11.97
C HIS A 179 13.62 32.07 10.99
N CYS A 180 13.18 32.04 9.73
CA CYS A 180 13.36 33.19 8.86
C CYS A 180 12.20 34.16 9.13
N GLY A 181 12.48 35.18 9.94
CA GLY A 181 11.55 36.25 10.24
C GLY A 181 11.20 37.04 8.98
N ARG A 182 10.00 36.80 8.44
CA ARG A 182 9.24 37.81 7.70
C ARG A 182 7.84 37.89 8.31
N ARG A 183 7.59 39.00 9.01
CA ARG A 183 6.26 39.36 9.53
C ARG A 183 5.35 39.61 8.32
N PHE A 184 4.38 38.74 8.10
CA PHE A 184 3.20 39.06 7.28
C PHE A 184 2.12 39.64 8.21
N PRO A 185 1.57 40.84 7.93
CA PRO A 185 0.43 41.35 8.66
C PRO A 185 -0.83 40.52 8.32
N PRO A 186 -1.77 40.32 9.27
CA PRO A 186 -3.00 39.58 9.02
C PRO A 186 -3.94 40.36 8.08
N PRO A 187 -4.71 39.68 7.22
CA PRO A 187 -5.74 40.34 6.43
C PRO A 187 -6.88 40.84 7.33
N ARG A 188 -7.23 42.12 7.17
CA ARG A 188 -8.41 42.72 7.82
C ARG A 188 -9.66 42.26 7.06
N LEU A 189 -10.51 41.45 7.70
CA LEU A 189 -11.87 41.18 7.25
C LEU A 189 -12.82 42.23 7.88
N PRO A 190 -13.81 42.75 7.14
CA PRO A 190 -14.77 43.72 7.68
C PRO A 190 -15.78 43.03 8.62
N LEU A 191 -15.97 43.66 9.79
CA LEU A 191 -17.01 43.31 10.77
C LEU A 191 -18.39 43.70 10.22
N GLY A 192 -19.16 42.70 9.78
CA GLY A 192 -20.59 42.79 9.55
C GLY A 192 -21.36 42.31 10.77
N SER A 193 -22.26 43.16 11.28
CA SER A 193 -23.15 42.91 12.41
C SER A 193 -24.25 41.89 12.07
N LEU A 194 -24.46 40.89 12.94
CA LEU A 194 -25.73 40.16 13.02
C LEU A 194 -25.94 39.72 14.47
N SER A 195 -26.76 40.51 15.18
CA SER A 195 -27.33 40.16 16.48
C SER A 195 -28.46 39.15 16.29
N ALA A 196 -28.37 37.98 16.94
CA ALA A 196 -29.53 37.19 17.34
C ALA A 196 -29.15 36.27 18.52
N PRO A 197 -29.89 36.26 19.65
CA PRO A 197 -29.56 35.41 20.79
C PRO A 197 -29.96 33.95 20.55
N PHE A 198 -28.98 33.05 20.61
CA PHE A 198 -29.16 31.60 20.61
C PHE A 198 -29.71 31.15 21.98
N ARG A 199 -30.96 30.66 22.02
CA ARG A 199 -31.54 30.01 23.21
C ARG A 199 -31.13 28.53 23.24
N PRO A 200 -30.46 28.03 24.29
CA PRO A 200 -30.16 26.60 24.40
C PRO A 200 -31.43 25.80 24.73
N ARG A 201 -31.80 24.88 23.84
CA ARG A 201 -32.77 23.81 24.13
C ARG A 201 -32.05 22.72 24.94
N THR A 202 -32.62 22.35 26.08
CA THR A 202 -32.18 21.22 26.92
C THR A 202 -32.30 19.89 26.16
N PRO A 203 -31.32 18.98 26.26
CA PRO A 203 -31.40 17.67 25.61
C PRO A 203 -32.36 16.77 26.38
N ARG A 204 -33.39 16.29 25.68
CA ARG A 204 -34.32 15.26 26.15
C ARG A 204 -33.60 13.90 26.06
N SER A 205 -33.56 13.16 27.15
CA SER A 205 -32.94 11.83 27.25
C SER A 205 -33.65 10.83 26.32
N GLY A 206 -33.00 10.51 25.20
CA GLY A 206 -33.40 9.45 24.28
C GLY A 206 -32.53 8.22 24.51
N ARG A 207 -33.14 7.09 24.86
CA ARG A 207 -32.50 5.77 24.91
C ARG A 207 -31.81 5.48 23.58
N ALA A 208 -30.56 5.02 23.64
CA ALA A 208 -29.84 4.49 22.50
C ALA A 208 -30.61 3.27 21.94
N ALA A 209 -31.22 3.44 20.77
CA ALA A 209 -31.70 2.32 19.98
C ALA A 209 -30.49 1.76 19.21
N THR A 210 -30.00 0.59 19.62
CA THR A 210 -29.10 -0.22 18.80
C THR A 210 -29.90 -0.71 17.59
N THR A 211 -29.84 0.00 16.47
CA THR A 211 -30.33 -0.50 15.19
C THR A 211 -29.48 -1.71 14.78
N PRO A 212 -30.08 -2.89 14.51
CA PRO A 212 -29.33 -4.01 13.96
C PRO A 212 -28.83 -3.66 12.56
N VAL A 213 -27.52 -3.80 12.34
CA VAL A 213 -26.90 -3.67 11.01
C VAL A 213 -27.21 -4.95 10.24
N THR A 214 -28.35 -4.99 9.55
CA THR A 214 -28.62 -6.04 8.57
C THR A 214 -27.95 -5.66 7.25
N PRO A 215 -27.07 -6.49 6.67
CA PRO A 215 -26.50 -6.20 5.36
C PRO A 215 -27.61 -6.21 4.30
N ALA A 216 -27.65 -5.17 3.46
CA ALA A 216 -28.50 -5.15 2.28
C ALA A 216 -27.93 -6.13 1.24
N ILE A 217 -28.56 -7.29 1.09
CA ILE A 217 -28.22 -8.25 0.04
C ILE A 217 -28.90 -7.77 -1.24
N ALA A 218 -28.11 -7.26 -2.19
CA ALA A 218 -28.58 -7.10 -3.56
C ALA A 218 -28.81 -8.51 -4.15
N SER A 219 -29.99 -8.72 -4.76
CA SER A 219 -30.38 -9.99 -5.38
C SER A 219 -29.27 -10.56 -6.29
N PRO A 220 -29.10 -11.89 -6.37
CA PRO A 220 -28.01 -12.48 -7.12
C PRO A 220 -28.06 -12.07 -8.60
N TRP A 221 -26.97 -11.46 -9.07
CA TRP A 221 -26.73 -11.22 -10.49
C TRP A 221 -26.71 -12.58 -11.21
N ARG A 222 -27.67 -12.79 -12.13
CA ARG A 222 -27.71 -13.98 -13.00
C ARG A 222 -26.99 -13.66 -14.31
N PRO A 223 -25.84 -14.29 -14.62
CA PRO A 223 -25.26 -14.18 -15.95
C PRO A 223 -26.21 -14.79 -17.00
N PRO A 224 -26.22 -14.30 -18.25
CA PRO A 224 -26.91 -14.96 -19.34
C PRO A 224 -26.36 -16.37 -19.55
N ARG A 225 -27.25 -17.35 -19.74
CA ARG A 225 -26.86 -18.75 -19.99
C ARG A 225 -26.06 -18.81 -21.30
N LEU A 226 -24.82 -19.23 -21.22
CA LEU A 226 -24.04 -19.60 -22.40
C LEU A 226 -24.72 -20.80 -23.09
N PRO A 227 -24.73 -20.86 -24.44
CA PRO A 227 -25.18 -22.04 -25.15
C PRO A 227 -24.27 -23.24 -24.84
N PRO A 228 -24.79 -24.48 -24.86
CA PRO A 228 -24.00 -25.67 -24.56
C PRO A 228 -22.82 -25.80 -25.54
N SER A 229 -21.63 -26.03 -25.01
CA SER A 229 -20.42 -26.30 -25.79
C SER A 229 -20.54 -27.64 -26.52
N SER A 230 -20.10 -27.67 -27.77
CA SER A 230 -20.00 -28.88 -28.59
C SER A 230 -19.15 -29.95 -27.91
N PRO A 231 -19.50 -31.25 -28.02
CA PRO A 231 -18.73 -32.33 -27.41
C PRO A 231 -17.31 -32.43 -28.01
N PRO A 232 -16.31 -32.84 -27.21
CA PRO A 232 -14.93 -32.97 -27.68
C PRO A 232 -14.80 -34.07 -28.75
N PRO A 233 -13.87 -33.93 -29.72
CA PRO A 233 -13.64 -34.94 -30.74
C PRO A 233 -13.11 -36.23 -30.10
N THR A 234 -13.74 -37.36 -30.45
CA THR A 234 -13.34 -38.69 -30.01
C THR A 234 -12.02 -39.10 -30.66
N CYS A 235 -11.00 -39.35 -29.82
CA CYS A 235 -9.70 -39.83 -30.26
C CYS A 235 -9.83 -41.29 -30.72
N ARG A 236 -9.84 -41.54 -32.03
CA ARG A 236 -9.84 -42.88 -32.62
C ARG A 236 -8.44 -43.46 -32.48
N ARG A 237 -8.27 -44.42 -31.56
CA ARG A 237 -7.02 -45.21 -31.43
C ARG A 237 -6.87 -46.06 -32.71
N SER A 238 -5.92 -45.73 -33.56
CA SER A 238 -5.47 -46.65 -34.60
C SER A 238 -4.66 -47.76 -33.94
N ALA A 239 -5.18 -48.99 -33.99
CA ALA A 239 -4.38 -50.17 -33.74
C ALA A 239 -3.30 -50.25 -34.84
N ARG A 240 -2.03 -50.34 -34.46
CA ARG A 240 -0.97 -50.77 -35.37
C ARG A 240 -0.97 -52.29 -35.36
N ASP A 241 -1.27 -52.86 -36.52
CA ASP A 241 -0.94 -54.23 -36.87
C ASP A 241 0.59 -54.36 -37.03
N GLY A 242 1.14 -55.49 -36.58
CA GLY A 242 2.31 -56.09 -37.23
C GLY A 242 3.47 -56.55 -36.35
N SER A 243 3.62 -57.89 -36.35
CA SER A 243 4.78 -58.75 -36.00
C SER A 243 5.00 -59.12 -34.54
#